data_AF-A0A4R8RBC7-F1
#
_entry.id   AF-A0A4R8RBC7-F1
#
_cell.length_a   1.000
_cell.length_b   1.000
_cell.length_c   1.000
_cell.angle_alpha   90.00
_cell.angle_beta   90.00
_cell.angle_gamma   90.00
#
_symmetry.space_group_name_H-M   'P 1'
#
loop_
_entity.id
_entity.type
_entity.pdbx_description
1 polymer ?
#
loop_
_entity_poly.entity_id
_entity_poly.type
_entity_poly.pdbx_seq_one_letter_code
_entity_poly.pdbx_strand_id
1 'polypeptide(L)' 'MDLGNGPGIQEVATFSVAVAGPKGAVAVSNAHGTVTGAAGGVMLRPYARLISSAGDSVTTYGETWDMK' A
#
# COMPACT_ATOMS: atom_id res chain seq x y z
N MET A 1 -19.18 -4.55 -23.61
CA MET A 1 -18.15 -4.44 -22.56
C MET A 1 -17.60 -5.84 -22.39
N ASP A 2 -16.33 -6.05 -22.70
CA ASP A 2 -15.68 -7.32 -22.41
C ASP A 2 -15.24 -7.31 -20.95
N LEU A 3 -15.75 -8.27 -20.17
CA LEU A 3 -15.45 -8.41 -18.76
C LEU A 3 -14.57 -9.63 -18.59
N GLY A 4 -13.27 -9.39 -18.43
CA GLY A 4 -12.27 -10.40 -18.12
C GLY A 4 -11.88 -10.39 -16.64
N ASN A 5 -11.08 -11.37 -16.24
CA ASN A 5 -10.45 -11.37 -14.92
C ASN A 5 -9.55 -10.13 -14.76
N GLY A 6 -9.69 -9.43 -13.63
CA GLY A 6 -8.84 -8.28 -13.32
C GLY A 6 -7.37 -8.66 -13.09
N PRO A 7 -6.47 -7.68 -12.96
CA PRO A 7 -5.02 -7.89 -12.85
C PRO A 7 -4.56 -8.49 -11.49
N GLY A 8 -5.49 -8.84 -10.59
CA GLY A 8 -5.17 -9.35 -9.25
C GLY A 8 -4.84 -8.24 -8.24
N ILE A 9 -4.03 -8.58 -7.24
CA ILE A 9 -3.62 -7.67 -6.17
C ILE A 9 -2.38 -6.88 -6.62
N GLN A 10 -2.40 -5.56 -6.44
CA GLN A 10 -1.26 -4.69 -6.69
C GLN A 10 -0.82 -4.02 -5.38
N GLU A 11 0.49 -3.86 -5.19
CA GLU A 11 1.08 -3.13 -4.07
C GLU A 11 1.63 -1.78 -4.56
N VAL A 12 1.30 -0.70 -3.85
CA VAL A 12 1.81 0.64 -4.11
C VAL A 12 2.51 1.15 -2.85
N ALA A 13 3.77 1.56 -2.98
CA ALA A 13 4.50 2.20 -1.89
C ALA A 13 4.34 3.72 -1.98
N THR A 14 3.53 4.30 -1.09
CA THR A 14 3.33 5.76 -1.02
C THR A 14 4.63 6.50 -0.74
N PHE A 15 5.50 5.91 0.09
CA PHE A 15 6.89 6.33 0.26
C PHE A 15 7.75 5.11 0.61
N SER A 16 9.05 5.21 0.34
CA SER A 16 10.07 4.25 0.80
C SER A 16 11.34 5.04 1.07
N VAL A 17 11.79 5.07 2.32
CA VAL A 17 12.90 5.92 2.75
C VAL A 17 13.79 5.18 3.74
N ALA A 18 15.07 5.52 3.75
CA ALA A 18 16.00 5.04 4.75
C ALA A 18 15.72 5.68 6.12
N VAL A 19 15.88 4.90 7.19
CA VAL A 19 15.75 5.34 8.59
C VAL A 19 16.91 4.76 9.40
N ALA A 20 17.27 5.41 10.51
CA ALA A 20 18.33 4.97 11.39
C ALA A 20 18.00 5.24 12.86
N GLY A 21 18.67 4.52 13.77
CA GLY A 21 18.44 4.62 15.20
C GLY A 21 17.26 3.78 15.70
N PRO A 22 17.02 3.78 17.02
CA PRO A 22 16.03 2.90 17.65
C PRO A 22 14.57 3.32 17.46
N LYS A 23 14.32 4.56 17.00
CA LYS A 23 12.98 5.13 16.76
C LYS A 23 13.02 6.07 15.56
N GLY A 24 11.92 6.16 14.83
CA GLY A 24 11.74 7.10 13.73
C GLY A 24 10.28 7.21 13.33
N ALA A 25 9.89 8.35 12.74
CA ALA A 25 8.55 8.57 12.22
C ALA A 25 8.64 9.32 10.89
N VAL A 26 7.80 8.91 9.94
CA VAL A 26 7.62 9.57 8.64
C VAL A 26 6.13 9.69 8.43
N ALA A 27 5.67 10.86 8.00
CA ALA A 27 4.26 11.14 7.79
C ALA A 27 4.04 11.63 6.36
N VAL A 28 2.87 11.33 5.82
CA VAL A 28 2.41 11.79 4.51
C VAL A 28 1.00 12.34 4.65
N SER A 29 0.68 13.37 3.86
CA SER A 29 -0.67 13.92 3.76
C SER A 29 -1.04 14.11 2.29
N ASN A 30 -2.31 13.91 1.96
CA ASN A 30 -2.88 14.10 0.61
C ASN A 30 -2.11 13.41 -0.53
N ALA A 31 -1.55 12.23 -0.28
CA ALA A 31 -1.03 11.39 -1.35
C ALA A 31 -2.16 10.95 -2.28
N HIS A 32 -1.95 11.08 -3.60
CA HIS A 32 -2.95 10.77 -4.61
C HIS A 32 -2.71 9.40 -5.24
N GLY A 33 -3.76 8.59 -5.31
CA GLY A 33 -3.78 7.31 -6.02
C GLY A 33 -5.01 7.23 -6.92
N THR A 34 -4.87 6.59 -8.07
CA THR A 34 -5.97 6.39 -9.02
C THR A 34 -5.89 5.02 -9.68
N VAL A 35 -7.04 4.46 -10.01
CA VAL A 35 -7.17 3.26 -10.83
C VAL A 35 -8.37 3.46 -11.75
N THR A 36 -8.27 2.96 -12.98
CA THR A 36 -9.32 3.08 -14.01
C THR A 36 -9.62 1.69 -14.58
N GLY A 37 -10.78 1.54 -15.23
CA GLY A 37 -11.19 0.26 -15.82
C GLY A 37 -11.55 -0.82 -14.78
N ALA A 38 -11.71 -0.44 -13.51
CA ALA A 38 -12.14 -1.36 -12.46
C ALA A 38 -13.67 -1.55 -12.51
N ALA A 39 -14.10 -2.80 -12.56
CA ALA A 39 -15.49 -3.22 -12.41
C ALA A 39 -15.63 -4.10 -11.17
N GLY A 40 -16.68 -3.88 -10.36
CA GLY A 40 -16.94 -4.65 -9.12
C GLY A 40 -16.54 -3.96 -7.80
N GLY A 41 -15.95 -2.76 -7.88
CA GLY A 41 -15.42 -2.02 -6.75
C GLY A 41 -13.93 -2.24 -6.55
N VAL A 42 -13.29 -1.36 -5.80
CA VAL A 42 -11.86 -1.41 -5.49
C VAL A 42 -11.68 -1.47 -3.99
N MET A 43 -10.85 -2.40 -3.53
CA MET A 43 -10.48 -2.56 -2.13
C MET A 43 -9.05 -2.07 -1.93
N LEU A 44 -8.82 -1.24 -0.92
CA LEU A 44 -7.49 -0.79 -0.52
C LEU A 44 -7.12 -1.35 0.85
N ARG A 45 -5.98 -2.01 0.96
CA ARG A 45 -5.44 -2.46 2.25
C ARG A 45 -4.19 -1.65 2.60
N PRO A 46 -4.26 -0.73 3.57
CA PRO A 46 -3.09 0.02 4.01
C PRO A 46 -2.12 -0.89 4.76
N TYR A 47 -0.83 -0.63 4.63
CA TYR A 47 0.22 -1.32 5.37
C TYR A 47 1.33 -0.36 5.78
N ALA A 48 2.10 -0.76 6.79
CA ALA A 48 3.40 -0.16 7.09
C ALA A 48 4.44 -1.27 7.19
N ARG A 49 5.58 -1.11 6.49
CA ARG A 49 6.65 -2.09 6.43
C ARG A 49 7.96 -1.48 6.90
N LEU A 50 8.64 -2.17 7.81
CA LEU A 50 10.02 -1.87 8.23
C LEU A 50 10.92 -3.01 7.77
N ILE A 51 12.04 -2.66 7.14
CA ILE A 51 13.06 -3.60 6.66
C ILE A 51 14.40 -3.23 7.32
N SER A 52 15.03 -4.16 8.02
CA SER A 52 16.36 -3.97 8.60
C SER A 52 17.42 -4.07 7.49
N SER A 53 18.57 -3.42 7.69
CA SER A 53 19.71 -3.56 6.77
C SER A 53 20.29 -4.98 6.73
N ALA A 54 19.94 -5.82 7.71
CA ALA A 54 20.31 -7.24 7.75
C ALA A 54 19.33 -8.14 6.96
N GLY A 55 18.21 -7.58 6.47
CA GLY A 55 17.22 -8.29 5.66
C GLY A 55 15.96 -8.72 6.42
N ASP A 56 15.88 -8.49 7.73
CA ASP A 56 14.66 -8.76 8.49
C ASP A 56 13.55 -7.82 8.04
N SER A 57 12.30 -8.29 8.03
CA SER A 57 11.17 -7.43 7.70
C SER A 57 9.96 -7.73 8.55
N VAL A 58 9.22 -6.68 8.88
CA VAL A 58 7.90 -6.76 9.50
C VAL A 58 6.95 -5.85 8.76
N THR A 59 5.75 -6.35 8.48
CA THR A 59 4.67 -5.59 7.86
C THR A 59 3.43 -5.70 8.73
N THR A 60 2.84 -4.56 9.08
CA THR A 60 1.52 -4.52 9.71
C THR A 60 0.49 -4.05 8.68
N TYR A 61 -0.73 -4.57 8.81
CA TYR A 61 -1.85 -4.24 7.92
C TYR A 61 -2.97 -3.58 8.71
N GLY A 62 -3.54 -2.52 8.14
CA GLY A 62 -4.73 -1.89 8.68
C GLY A 62 -6.01 -2.50 8.11
N GLU A 63 -7.12 -1.96 8.57
CA GLU A 63 -8.45 -2.27 8.03
C GLU A 63 -8.52 -1.93 6.53
N THR A 64 -9.23 -2.75 5.78
CA THR A 64 -9.42 -2.54 4.33
C THR A 64 -10.48 -1.46 4.10
N TRP A 65 -10.24 -0.59 3.12
CA TRP A 65 -11.16 0.47 2.72
C TRP A 65 -11.86 0.11 1.41
N ASP A 66 -13.19 0.22 1.37
CA ASP A 66 -13.98 0.13 0.14
C ASP A 66 -14.00 1.49 -0.56
N MET A 67 -13.63 1.53 -1.84
CA MET A 67 -13.57 2.73 -2.67
C MET A 67 -14.79 2.89 -3.59
N LYS A 68 -15.89 2.19 -3.30
CA LYS A 68 -17.20 2.42 -3.94
C LYS A 68 -17.83 3.75 -3.53
#